data_AF-A0A4Z0NP58-F1
#
_entry.id   AF-A0A4Z0NP58-F1
#
_cell.length_a   1.000
_cell.length_b   1.000
_cell.length_c   1.000
_cell.angle_alpha   90.00
_cell.angle_beta   90.00
_cell.angle_gamma   90.00
#
_symmetry.space_group_name_H-M   'P 1'
#
loop_
_entity.id
_entity.type
_entity.pdbx_description
1 polymer ?
#
loop_
_entity_poly.entity_id
_entity_poly.type
_entity_poly.pdbx_seq_one_letter_code
_entity_poly.pdbx_strand_id
1 'polypeptide(L)'
;MRTTRPLSITLPHEMAQMVKDKVAAGEYATESEVIRDGLRALLARDAAMERWLREEVVPVFDRVAAGTEPLVPADEVLSGAARRYQARKAETAKG
;
A
#
# COMPACT_ATOMS: atom_id res chain seq x y z
N MET A 1 15.91 9.98 -31.26
CA MET A 1 16.51 9.51 -29.99
C MET A 1 15.76 8.27 -29.52
N ARG A 2 16.44 7.22 -29.03
CA ARG A 2 15.76 6.12 -28.33
C ARG A 2 15.39 6.57 -26.91
N THR A 3 14.16 6.30 -26.49
CA THR A 3 13.66 6.61 -25.14
C THR A 3 13.79 5.41 -24.17
N THR A 4 14.32 4.27 -24.65
CA THR A 4 14.47 3.04 -23.87
C THR A 4 15.87 2.44 -24.03
N ARG A 5 16.38 1.88 -22.92
CA ARG A 5 17.65 1.13 -22.85
C ARG A 5 17.37 -0.25 -22.24
N PRO A 6 17.95 -1.35 -22.76
CA PRO A 6 17.82 -2.67 -22.17
C PRO A 6 18.52 -2.75 -20.81
N LEU A 7 17.95 -3.52 -19.88
CA LEU A 7 18.49 -3.81 -18.56
C LEU A 7 18.48 -5.33 -18.36
N SER A 8 19.61 -5.89 -17.92
CA SER A 8 19.68 -7.30 -17.51
C SER A 8 19.47 -7.38 -16.00
N ILE A 9 18.52 -8.19 -15.57
CA ILE A 9 18.17 -8.40 -14.16
C ILE A 9 18.14 -9.90 -13.87
N THR A 10 18.57 -10.28 -12.68
CA THR A 10 18.43 -11.66 -12.19
C THR A 10 17.19 -11.73 -11.31
N LEU A 11 16.29 -12.65 -11.63
CA LEU A 11 15.10 -12.92 -10.84
C LEU A 11 15.20 -14.33 -10.23
N PRO A 12 14.65 -14.56 -9.03
CA PRO A 12 14.39 -15.91 -8.55
C PRO A 12 13.60 -16.71 -9.59
N HIS A 13 13.85 -18.02 -9.68
CA HIS A 13 13.21 -18.88 -10.70
C HIS A 13 11.68 -18.76 -10.72
N GLU A 14 11.06 -18.71 -9.53
CA GLU A 14 9.61 -18.56 -9.40
C GLU A 14 9.09 -17.23 -9.97
N MET A 15 9.80 -16.13 -9.74
CA MET A 15 9.44 -14.82 -10.29
C MET A 15 9.66 -14.75 -11.80
N ALA A 16 10.75 -15.35 -12.29
CA ALA A 16 10.97 -15.46 -13.73
C ALA A 16 9.86 -16.28 -14.42
N GLN A 17 9.41 -17.36 -13.77
CA GLN A 17 8.29 -18.16 -14.26
C GLN A 17 6.98 -17.36 -14.25
N MET A 18 6.68 -16.66 -13.16
CA MET A 18 5.50 -15.78 -13.07
C MET A 18 5.43 -14.77 -14.21
N VAL A 19 6.57 -14.12 -14.56
CA VAL A 19 6.62 -13.17 -15.67
C VAL A 19 6.33 -13.85 -17.01
N LYS A 20 6.88 -15.06 -17.24
CA LYS A 20 6.62 -15.84 -18.45
C LYS A 20 5.16 -16.28 -18.55
N ASP A 21 4.57 -16.73 -17.44
CA ASP A 21 3.18 -17.20 -17.41
C ASP A 21 2.21 -16.08 -17.78
N LYS A 22 2.46 -14.85 -17.32
CA LYS A 22 1.67 -13.67 -17.69
C LYS A 22 1.69 -13.37 -19.19
N VAL A 23 2.85 -13.53 -19.82
CA VAL A 23 2.98 -13.37 -21.28
C VAL A 23 2.31 -14.52 -22.01
N ALA A 24 2.51 -15.77 -21.56
CA ALA A 24 1.89 -16.95 -22.15
C ALA A 24 0.35 -16.93 -22.06
N ALA A 25 -0.20 -16.36 -20.98
CA ALA A 25 -1.63 -16.14 -20.80
C ALA A 25 -2.19 -15.01 -21.69
N GLY A 26 -1.33 -14.24 -22.37
CA GLY A 26 -1.73 -13.11 -23.19
C GLY A 26 -2.10 -11.85 -22.41
N GLU A 27 -1.81 -11.79 -21.09
CA GLU A 27 -2.02 -10.58 -20.29
C GLU A 27 -1.08 -9.43 -20.72
N TYR A 28 0.11 -9.79 -21.23
CA TYR A 28 1.14 -8.85 -21.69
C TYR A 28 1.78 -9.37 -22.98
N ALA A 29 2.25 -8.47 -23.84
CA ALA A 29 2.91 -8.85 -25.09
C ALA A 29 4.36 -9.27 -24.89
N THR A 30 5.04 -8.74 -23.85
CA THR A 30 6.45 -9.04 -23.55
C THR A 30 6.74 -9.03 -22.06
N GLU A 31 7.80 -9.72 -21.65
CA GLU A 31 8.28 -9.70 -20.26
C GLU A 31 8.67 -8.28 -19.83
N SER A 32 9.20 -7.47 -20.76
CA SER A 32 9.53 -6.07 -20.50
C SER A 32 8.29 -5.23 -20.17
N GLU A 33 7.10 -5.59 -20.66
CA GLU A 33 5.86 -4.91 -20.27
C GLU A 33 5.44 -5.26 -18.85
N VAL A 34 5.51 -6.54 -18.49
CA VAL A 34 5.22 -7.00 -17.11
C VAL A 34 6.08 -6.24 -16.11
N ILE A 35 7.39 -6.15 -16.37
CA ILE A 35 8.33 -5.46 -15.48
C ILE A 35 8.05 -3.95 -15.45
N ARG A 36 7.82 -3.30 -16.59
CA ARG A 36 7.49 -1.87 -16.63
C ARG A 36 6.21 -1.56 -15.88
N ASP A 37 5.19 -2.40 -16.00
CA ASP A 37 3.92 -2.19 -15.31
C ASP A 37 4.09 -2.35 -13.79
N GLY A 38 4.78 -3.40 -13.35
CA GLY A 38 5.15 -3.58 -11.95
C GLY A 38 5.93 -2.38 -11.38
N LEU A 39 6.88 -1.82 -12.14
CA LEU A 39 7.61 -0.62 -11.73
C LEU A 39 6.72 0.62 -11.60
N ARG A 40 5.72 0.80 -12.48
CA ARG A 40 4.76 1.90 -12.38
C ARG A 40 3.87 1.74 -11.15
N ALA A 41 3.40 0.53 -10.88
CA ALA A 41 2.60 0.23 -9.70
C ALA A 41 3.38 0.53 -8.41
N LEU A 42 4.67 0.15 -8.36
CA LEU A 42 5.56 0.48 -7.24
C LEU A 42 5.69 2.00 -7.06
N LEU A 43 5.98 2.73 -8.14
CA LEU A 43 6.11 4.19 -8.08
C LEU A 43 4.81 4.87 -7.62
N ALA A 44 3.65 4.40 -8.11
CA ALA A 44 2.36 4.95 -7.72
C ALA A 44 2.09 4.74 -6.22
N ARG A 45 2.40 3.54 -5.71
CA ARG A 45 2.30 3.21 -4.27
C ARG A 45 3.20 4.11 -3.43
N ASP A 46 4.46 4.26 -3.82
CA ASP A 46 5.43 5.05 -3.06
C ASP A 46 5.04 6.54 -3.07
N ALA A 47 4.59 7.06 -4.20
CA ALA A 47 4.10 8.43 -4.30
C ALA A 47 2.81 8.67 -3.47
N ALA A 48 1.93 7.68 -3.37
CA ALA A 48 0.74 7.76 -2.52
C ALA A 48 1.11 7.79 -1.03
N MET A 49 2.05 6.93 -0.62
CA MET A 49 2.57 6.92 0.75
C MET A 49 3.22 8.25 1.10
N GLU A 50 4.07 8.78 0.22
CA GLU A 50 4.78 10.04 0.46
C GLU A 50 3.82 11.22 0.58
N ARG A 51 2.80 11.30 -0.28
CA ARG A 51 1.75 12.32 -0.17
C ARG A 51 1.02 12.21 1.15
N TRP A 52 0.55 11.02 1.51
CA TRP A 52 -0.14 10.78 2.77
C TRP A 52 0.70 11.20 3.99
N LEU A 53 2.00 10.85 4.00
CA LEU A 53 2.92 11.25 5.05
C LEU A 53 3.04 12.79 5.14
N ARG A 54 3.25 13.46 4.00
CA ARG A 54 3.44 14.92 3.97
C ARG A 54 2.18 15.71 4.26
N GLU A 55 1.04 15.26 3.75
CA GLU A 55 -0.21 16.03 3.76
C GLU A 55 -1.08 15.71 4.98
N GLU A 56 -0.99 14.50 5.54
CA GLU A 56 -1.80 14.09 6.69
C GLU A 56 -0.98 13.90 7.96
N VAL A 57 0.09 13.11 7.89
CA VAL A 57 0.84 12.71 9.10
C VAL A 57 1.65 13.87 9.67
N VAL A 58 2.45 14.55 8.84
CA VAL A 58 3.31 15.65 9.29
C VAL A 58 2.50 16.79 9.94
N PRO A 59 1.39 17.28 9.35
CA PRO A 59 0.61 18.35 9.99
C PRO A 59 -0.01 17.94 11.33
N VAL A 60 -0.44 16.69 11.49
CA VAL A 60 -0.93 16.19 12.80
C VAL A 60 0.22 16.15 13.80
N PHE A 61 1.36 15.62 13.40
CA PHE A 61 2.55 15.54 14.24
C PHE A 61 2.98 16.92 14.73
N ASP A 62 3.04 17.92 13.84
CA ASP A 62 3.41 19.29 14.21
C ASP A 62 2.45 19.90 15.23
N ARG A 63 1.14 19.68 15.09
CA ARG A 63 0.15 20.17 16.07
C ARG A 63 0.28 19.48 17.42
N VAL A 64 0.54 18.17 17.42
CA VAL A 64 0.82 17.40 18.64
C VAL A 64 2.09 17.91 19.33
N ALA A 65 3.18 18.08 18.58
CA ALA A 65 4.45 18.59 19.10
C ALA A 65 4.31 20.02 19.65
N ALA A 66 3.47 20.85 19.02
CA ALA A 66 3.13 22.18 19.50
C ALA A 66 2.14 22.20 20.69
N GLY A 67 1.61 21.04 21.11
CA GLY A 67 0.63 20.93 22.18
C GLY A 67 -0.74 21.51 21.83
N THR A 68 -1.05 21.66 20.55
CA THR A 68 -2.32 22.22 20.03
C THR A 68 -3.31 21.16 19.59
N GLU A 69 -2.89 19.89 19.55
CA GLU A 69 -3.75 18.74 19.26
C GLU A 69 -4.02 17.95 20.56
N PRO A 70 -5.29 17.76 20.96
CA PRO A 70 -5.62 16.90 22.09
C PRO A 70 -5.34 15.43 21.75
N LEU A 71 -4.61 14.74 22.62
CA LEU A 71 -4.31 13.32 22.49
C LEU A 71 -5.26 12.47 23.32
N VAL A 72 -5.61 11.29 22.80
CA VAL A 72 -6.39 10.27 23.53
C VAL A 72 -5.46 9.15 23.99
N PRO A 73 -5.50 8.72 25.26
CA PRO A 73 -4.77 7.56 25.74
C PRO A 73 -5.07 6.30 24.92
N ALA A 74 -4.04 5.51 24.61
CA ALA A 74 -4.18 4.34 23.73
C ALA A 74 -5.13 3.28 24.29
N ASP A 75 -5.17 3.10 25.61
CA ASP A 75 -6.10 2.21 26.32
C ASP A 75 -7.56 2.63 26.13
N GLU A 76 -7.83 3.93 26.12
CA GLU A 76 -9.17 4.46 25.84
C GLU A 76 -9.58 4.18 24.38
N VAL A 77 -8.65 4.36 23.42
CA VAL A 77 -8.89 4.03 22.01
C VAL A 77 -9.20 2.54 21.83
N LEU A 78 -8.35 1.67 22.38
CA LEU A 78 -8.46 0.21 22.25
C LEU A 78 -9.74 -0.32 22.93
N SER A 79 -10.04 0.15 24.15
CA SER A 79 -11.25 -0.24 24.87
C SER A 79 -12.52 0.23 24.13
N GLY A 80 -12.50 1.44 23.56
CA GLY A 80 -13.56 1.94 22.69
C GLY A 80 -13.76 1.08 21.45
N ALA A 81 -12.68 0.68 20.78
CA ALA A 81 -12.74 -0.21 19.61
C ALA A 81 -13.30 -1.60 19.97
N ALA A 82 -12.85 -2.19 21.07
CA ALA A 82 -13.33 -3.48 21.57
C ALA A 82 -14.84 -3.43 21.87
N ARG A 83 -15.31 -2.38 22.55
CA ARG A 83 -16.75 -2.19 22.82
C ARG A 83 -17.58 -2.14 21.53
N ARG A 84 -17.15 -1.38 20.52
CA ARG A 84 -17.84 -1.29 19.23
C ARG A 84 -17.87 -2.63 18.48
N TYR A 85 -16.79 -3.41 18.58
CA TYR A 85 -16.74 -4.75 18.00
C TYR A 85 -17.76 -5.69 18.66
N GLN A 86 -17.82 -5.73 20.00
CA GLN A 86 -18.76 -6.59 20.71
C GLN A 86 -20.22 -6.22 20.47
N ALA A 87 -20.52 -4.92 20.40
CA ALA A 87 -21.87 -4.43 20.08
C ALA A 87 -22.33 -4.94 18.70
N ARG A 88 -21.49 -4.78 17.66
CA ARG A 88 -21.80 -5.28 16.31
C ARG A 88 -21.96 -6.80 16.27
N LYS A 89 -21.11 -7.55 16.97
CA LYS A 89 -21.23 -9.01 17.06
C LYS A 89 -22.55 -9.45 17.70
N ALA A 90 -22.99 -8.75 18.75
CA ALA A 90 -24.26 -9.03 19.42
C ALA A 90 -25.49 -8.65 18.57
N GLU A 91 -25.39 -7.65 17.70
CA GLU A 91 -26.44 -7.28 16.73
C GLU A 91 -26.57 -8.34 15.62
N THR A 92 -25.45 -8.81 15.06
CA THR A 92 -25.46 -9.86 14.03
C THR A 92 -25.94 -11.22 14.55
N ALA A 93 -25.73 -11.51 15.84
CA ALA A 93 -26.19 -12.77 16.45
C ALA A 93 -27.69 -12.80 16.79
N LYS A 94 -28.40 -11.68 16.65
CA LYS A 94 -29.84 -11.55 16.93
C LYS A 94 -30.73 -11.60 15.67
N GLY A 95 -30.14 -11.56 14.48
CA GLY A 95 -30.84 -11.71 13.19
C GLY A 95 -30.61 -13.09 12.61
#